data_AF-A0A662VTB3-F1
#
_entry.id   AF-A0A662VTB3-F1
#
_cell.length_a   1.000
_cell.length_b   1.000
_cell.length_c   1.000
_cell.angle_alpha   90.00
_cell.angle_beta   90.00
_cell.angle_gamma   90.00
#
_symmetry.space_group_name_H-M   'P 1'
#
loop_
_entity.id
_entity.type
_entity.pdbx_description
1 polymer ?
#
loop_
_entity_poly.entity_id
_entity_poly.type
_entity_poly.pdbx_seq_one_letter_code
_entity_poly.pdbx_strand_id
1 'polypeptide(L)'
;MIVDELEVALDRLIRDAKRRDTIAAVLIATSFFMFGIVALLLLDVIVVPDTIKGSLIMAILLLIWIFMAIGIYFLVSQPLPKTFRIVADSSGVVGVINNRKFTNEKIYVPESSFRNLPPNVAIKANLEVVRPPESEVARFRGVDRELAEALAVASILKAKYLITQKKIGNKVNGVKIVNPNKIL
;
A
#
# COMPACT_ATOMS: atom_id res chain seq x y z
N MET A 1 -19.53 7.63 11.40
CA MET A 1 -20.50 8.01 10.34
C MET A 1 -19.86 8.65 9.11
N ILE A 2 -19.25 9.85 9.16
CA ILE A 2 -18.51 10.40 7.98
C ILE A 2 -17.20 9.62 7.70
N VAL A 3 -16.63 8.98 8.72
CA VAL A 3 -15.39 8.19 8.62
C VAL A 3 -15.62 6.87 7.88
N ASP A 4 -16.69 6.13 8.20
CA ASP A 4 -17.10 4.90 7.52
C ASP A 4 -17.27 5.07 5.99
N GLU A 5 -17.97 6.12 5.52
CA GLU A 5 -18.18 6.32 4.07
C GLU A 5 -16.88 6.66 3.32
N LEU A 6 -15.99 7.41 3.98
CA LEU A 6 -14.70 7.75 3.41
C LEU A 6 -13.77 6.53 3.35
N GLU A 7 -13.78 5.67 4.37
CA GLU A 7 -13.02 4.42 4.39
C GLU A 7 -13.53 3.44 3.33
N VAL A 8 -14.86 3.27 3.20
CA VAL A 8 -15.46 2.44 2.15
C VAL A 8 -15.15 2.98 0.75
N ALA A 9 -15.21 4.29 0.55
CA ALA A 9 -14.85 4.91 -0.72
C ALA A 9 -13.35 4.72 -1.04
N LEU A 10 -12.49 4.79 -0.01
CA LEU A 10 -11.05 4.62 -0.16
C LEU A 10 -10.67 3.18 -0.47
N ASP A 11 -11.27 2.20 0.19
CA ASP A 11 -11.06 0.77 -0.08
C ASP A 11 -11.49 0.40 -1.51
N ARG A 12 -12.60 0.98 -1.98
CA ARG A 12 -13.00 0.87 -3.39
C ARG A 12 -11.96 1.49 -4.30
N LEU A 13 -11.47 2.69 -3.98
CA LEU A 13 -10.40 3.36 -4.73
C LEU A 13 -9.11 2.54 -4.79
N ILE A 14 -8.69 1.92 -3.69
CA ILE A 14 -7.47 1.09 -3.62
C ILE A 14 -7.66 -0.19 -4.43
N ARG A 15 -8.83 -0.84 -4.31
CA ARG A 15 -9.16 -2.05 -5.10
C ARG A 15 -9.21 -1.74 -6.58
N ASP A 16 -9.80 -0.60 -6.96
CA ASP A 16 -9.89 -0.17 -8.35
C ASP A 16 -8.52 0.23 -8.90
N ALA A 17 -7.68 0.90 -8.11
CA ALA A 17 -6.30 1.21 -8.48
C ALA A 17 -5.47 -0.07 -8.69
N LYS A 18 -5.57 -1.06 -7.79
CA LYS A 18 -4.90 -2.36 -7.97
C LYS A 18 -5.41 -3.09 -9.21
N ARG A 19 -6.72 -3.11 -9.44
CA ARG A 19 -7.31 -3.74 -10.63
C ARG A 19 -6.80 -3.09 -11.90
N ARG A 20 -6.72 -1.76 -11.92
CA ARG A 20 -6.17 -0.99 -13.05
C ARG A 20 -4.69 -1.28 -13.24
N ASP A 21 -3.87 -1.29 -12.20
CA ASP A 21 -2.44 -1.58 -12.31
C ASP A 21 -2.21 -3.01 -12.84
N THR A 22 -3.04 -3.97 -12.43
CA THR A 22 -3.05 -5.33 -13.01
C THR A 22 -3.42 -5.30 -14.50
N ILE A 23 -4.47 -4.56 -14.89
CA ILE A 23 -4.87 -4.42 -16.30
C ILE A 23 -3.74 -3.79 -17.11
N ALA A 24 -3.12 -2.73 -16.60
CA ALA A 24 -2.00 -2.07 -17.25
C ALA A 24 -0.80 -3.02 -17.41
N ALA A 25 -0.47 -3.80 -16.39
CA ALA A 25 0.58 -4.81 -16.45
C ALA A 25 0.26 -5.89 -17.50
N VAL A 26 -0.99 -6.36 -17.59
CA VAL A 26 -1.41 -7.31 -18.63
C VAL A 26 -1.25 -6.70 -20.03
N LEU A 27 -1.72 -5.48 -20.25
CA LEU A 27 -1.61 -4.80 -21.55
C LEU A 27 -0.15 -4.63 -21.99
N ILE A 28 0.73 -4.27 -21.07
CA ILE A 28 2.17 -4.14 -21.32
C ILE A 28 2.78 -5.52 -21.62
N ALA A 29 2.46 -6.55 -20.83
CA ALA A 29 2.96 -7.91 -21.06
C ALA A 29 2.49 -8.48 -22.41
N THR A 30 1.22 -8.28 -22.77
CA THR A 30 0.68 -8.66 -24.08
C THR A 30 1.39 -7.92 -25.22
N SER A 31 1.73 -6.64 -25.03
CA SER A 31 2.49 -5.87 -26.02
C SER A 31 3.90 -6.45 -26.24
N PHE A 32 4.60 -6.83 -25.17
CA PHE A 32 5.91 -7.48 -25.27
C PHE A 32 5.83 -8.86 -25.96
N PHE A 33 4.80 -9.65 -25.65
CA PHE A 33 4.58 -10.93 -26.30
C PHE A 33 4.34 -10.77 -27.81
N MET A 34 3.50 -9.81 -28.21
CA MET A 34 3.29 -9.48 -29.61
C MET A 34 4.56 -9.00 -30.31
N PHE A 35 5.42 -8.24 -29.62
CA PHE A 35 6.73 -7.85 -30.16
C PHE A 35 7.62 -9.07 -30.42
N GLY A 36 7.58 -10.08 -29.54
CA GLY A 36 8.24 -11.37 -29.76
C GLY A 36 7.73 -12.08 -31.02
N ILE A 37 6.42 -12.07 -31.27
CA ILE A 37 5.82 -12.62 -32.50
C ILE A 37 6.36 -11.89 -33.74
N VAL A 38 6.43 -10.56 -33.70
CA VAL A 38 7.01 -9.77 -34.81
C VAL A 38 8.46 -10.14 -35.05
N ALA A 39 9.26 -10.33 -34.00
CA ALA A 39 10.65 -10.77 -34.13
C ALA A 39 10.75 -12.16 -34.78
N LEU A 40 9.89 -13.11 -34.39
CA LEU A 40 9.85 -14.45 -34.98
C LEU A 40 9.43 -14.44 -36.46
N LEU A 41 8.51 -13.54 -36.84
CA LEU A 41 8.12 -13.32 -38.23
C LEU A 41 9.28 -12.72 -39.05
N LEU A 42 10.01 -11.76 -38.48
CA LEU A 42 11.17 -11.13 -39.14
C LEU A 42 12.34 -12.09 -39.33
N LEU A 43 12.56 -13.00 -38.37
CA LEU A 43 13.60 -14.03 -38.42
C LEU A 43 13.22 -15.24 -39.30
N ASP A 44 12.06 -15.20 -39.97
CA ASP A 44 11.53 -16.29 -40.78
C ASP A 44 11.36 -17.63 -40.03
N VAL A 45 11.25 -17.57 -38.70
CA VAL A 45 10.92 -18.73 -37.85
C VAL A 45 9.45 -19.10 -38.05
N ILE A 46 8.58 -18.11 -38.25
CA ILE A 46 7.18 -18.29 -38.63
C ILE A 46 7.05 -17.91 -40.10
N VAL A 47 6.85 -18.92 -40.96
CA VAL A 47 6.76 -18.73 -42.41
C VAL A 47 5.40 -18.16 -42.78
N VAL A 48 5.40 -16.93 -43.31
CA VAL A 48 4.21 -16.24 -43.82
C VAL A 48 4.53 -15.77 -45.25
N PRO A 49 3.57 -15.85 -46.19
CA PRO A 49 3.79 -15.34 -47.55
C PRO A 49 4.26 -13.88 -47.55
N ASP A 50 5.31 -13.58 -48.33
CA ASP A 50 5.90 -12.24 -48.41
C ASP A 50 4.90 -11.15 -48.80
N THR A 51 3.88 -11.52 -49.58
CA THR A 51 2.79 -10.63 -50.01
C THR A 51 1.98 -10.05 -48.86
N ILE A 52 1.87 -10.76 -47.73
CA ILE A 52 1.04 -10.36 -46.58
C ILE A 52 1.91 -10.05 -45.35
N LYS A 53 3.13 -10.57 -45.29
CA LYS A 53 4.06 -10.43 -44.16
C LYS A 53 4.26 -8.97 -43.71
N GLY A 54 4.47 -8.05 -44.66
CA GLY A 54 4.63 -6.63 -44.36
C GLY A 54 3.38 -6.01 -43.72
N SER A 55 2.21 -6.26 -44.32
CA SER A 55 0.92 -5.77 -43.81
C SER A 55 0.59 -6.34 -42.42
N LEU A 56 0.90 -7.62 -42.19
CA LEU A 56 0.70 -8.29 -40.92
C LEU A 56 1.58 -7.70 -39.82
N ILE A 57 2.87 -7.49 -40.10
CA ILE A 57 3.81 -6.86 -39.15
C ILE A 57 3.33 -5.45 -38.80
N MET A 58 2.93 -4.66 -39.79
CA MET A 58 2.41 -3.30 -39.55
C MET A 58 1.15 -3.30 -38.67
N ALA A 59 0.23 -4.23 -38.90
CA ALA A 59 -0.98 -4.37 -38.08
C ALA A 59 -0.63 -4.73 -36.61
N ILE A 60 0.29 -5.67 -36.40
CA ILE A 60 0.72 -6.06 -35.05
C ILE A 60 1.45 -4.90 -34.36
N LEU A 61 2.32 -4.18 -35.06
CA LEU A 61 3.03 -3.01 -34.51
C LEU A 61 2.06 -1.90 -34.08
N LEU A 62 1.00 -1.67 -34.85
CA LEU A 62 -0.04 -0.69 -34.50
C LEU A 62 -0.80 -1.11 -33.24
N LEU A 63 -1.13 -2.40 -33.10
CA LEU A 63 -1.76 -2.94 -31.88
C LEU A 63 -0.86 -2.83 -30.66
N ILE A 64 0.44 -3.17 -30.79
CA ILE A 64 1.45 -3.01 -29.72
C ILE A 64 1.47 -1.56 -29.26
N TRP A 65 1.50 -0.62 -30.20
CA TRP A 65 1.55 0.80 -29.88
C TRP A 65 0.32 1.27 -29.09
N ILE A 66 -0.88 0.85 -29.51
CA ILE A 66 -2.14 1.16 -28.80
C ILE A 66 -2.12 0.58 -27.39
N PHE A 67 -1.78 -0.71 -27.23
CA PHE A 67 -1.78 -1.36 -25.93
C PHE A 67 -0.75 -0.76 -24.97
N MET A 68 0.45 -0.42 -25.45
CA MET A 68 1.45 0.28 -24.65
C MET A 68 1.00 1.67 -24.25
N ALA A 69 0.44 2.46 -25.17
CA ALA A 69 -0.04 3.80 -24.87
C ALA A 69 -1.13 3.78 -23.78
N ILE A 70 -2.08 2.85 -23.88
CA ILE A 70 -3.15 2.68 -22.89
C ILE A 70 -2.57 2.19 -21.56
N GLY A 71 -1.68 1.19 -21.57
CA GLY A 71 -1.06 0.65 -20.36
C GLY A 71 -0.27 1.71 -19.59
N ILE A 72 0.55 2.50 -20.28
CA ILE A 72 1.31 3.60 -19.68
C ILE A 72 0.37 4.69 -19.15
N TYR A 73 -0.66 5.06 -19.92
CA TYR A 73 -1.65 6.04 -19.49
C TYR A 73 -2.33 5.62 -18.18
N PHE A 74 -2.72 4.35 -18.04
CA PHE A 74 -3.32 3.85 -16.81
C PHE A 74 -2.36 3.89 -15.60
N LEU A 75 -1.06 3.67 -15.81
CA LEU A 75 -0.06 3.75 -14.74
C LEU A 75 0.21 5.20 -14.30
N VAL A 76 0.25 6.14 -15.24
CA VAL A 76 0.65 7.53 -14.98
C VAL A 76 -0.53 8.39 -14.49
N SER A 77 -1.74 8.15 -14.98
CA SER A 77 -2.88 9.05 -14.79
C SER A 77 -3.44 9.11 -13.37
N GLN A 78 -3.17 8.13 -12.50
CA GLN A 78 -3.48 8.28 -11.08
C GLN A 78 -2.43 7.59 -10.21
N PRO A 79 -1.53 8.35 -9.55
CA PRO A 79 -0.62 7.76 -8.58
C PRO A 79 -1.44 7.10 -7.47
N LEU A 80 -1.07 5.88 -7.10
CA LEU A 80 -1.69 5.14 -6.00
C LEU A 80 -1.88 6.07 -4.80
N PRO A 81 -3.08 6.13 -4.19
CA PRO A 81 -3.24 6.85 -2.93
C PRO A 81 -2.23 6.25 -1.94
N LYS A 82 -1.37 7.11 -1.38
CA LYS A 82 -0.37 6.69 -0.39
C LYS A 82 -1.11 5.92 0.70
N THR A 83 -0.78 4.64 0.85
CA THR A 83 -1.29 3.79 1.94
C THR A 83 -1.04 4.54 3.25
N PHE A 84 -2.09 4.84 4.00
CA PHE A 84 -1.92 5.57 5.26
C PHE A 84 -1.10 4.70 6.19
N ARG A 85 0.09 5.16 6.57
CA ARG A 85 0.91 4.45 7.54
C ARG A 85 0.23 4.59 8.89
N ILE A 86 -0.14 3.45 9.47
CA ILE A 86 -0.79 3.36 10.78
C ILE A 86 0.26 2.88 11.77
N VAL A 87 0.44 3.65 12.85
CA VAL A 87 1.30 3.24 13.96
C VAL A 87 0.40 2.87 15.13
N ALA A 88 0.74 1.82 15.87
CA ALA A 88 0.00 1.43 17.06
C ALA A 88 0.96 1.10 18.20
N ASP A 89 0.54 1.36 19.45
CA ASP A 89 1.20 0.80 20.64
C ASP A 89 0.64 -0.59 20.96
N SER A 90 1.19 -1.27 21.97
CA SER A 90 0.74 -2.64 22.33
C SER A 90 -0.77 -2.69 22.63
N SER A 91 -1.30 -1.68 23.32
CA SER A 91 -2.73 -1.56 23.64
C SER A 91 -3.61 -1.31 22.40
N GLY A 92 -3.09 -0.55 21.44
CA GLY A 92 -3.72 -0.23 20.17
C GLY A 92 -3.81 -1.47 19.29
N VAL A 93 -2.72 -2.23 19.15
CA VAL A 93 -2.69 -3.49 18.38
C VAL A 93 -3.68 -4.50 18.95
N VAL A 94 -3.70 -4.70 20.27
CA VAL A 94 -4.66 -5.62 20.91
C VAL A 94 -6.10 -5.18 20.65
N GLY A 95 -6.40 -3.88 20.79
CA GLY A 95 -7.73 -3.34 20.49
C GLY A 95 -8.13 -3.51 19.03
N VAL A 96 -7.20 -3.30 18.10
CA VAL A 96 -7.40 -3.44 16.66
C VAL A 96 -7.64 -4.89 16.25
N ILE A 97 -6.90 -5.86 16.79
CA ILE A 97 -7.12 -7.28 16.47
C ILE A 97 -8.44 -7.79 17.07
N ASN A 98 -8.80 -7.36 18.27
CA ASN A 98 -10.06 -7.74 18.91
C ASN A 98 -11.26 -7.16 18.15
N ASN A 99 -11.12 -5.96 17.59
CA ASN A 99 -12.08 -5.35 16.69
C ASN A 99 -11.89 -5.92 15.28
N ARG A 100 -12.54 -7.07 15.00
CA ARG A 100 -12.51 -7.87 13.74
C ARG A 100 -12.74 -7.12 12.41
N LYS A 101 -12.83 -5.80 12.41
CA LYS A 101 -12.99 -4.94 11.24
C LYS A 101 -11.66 -4.44 10.62
N PHE A 102 -10.53 -4.57 11.32
CA PHE A 102 -9.25 -4.08 10.79
C PHE A 102 -8.59 -5.11 9.88
N THR A 103 -8.83 -4.97 8.58
CA THR A 103 -8.41 -5.90 7.54
C THR A 103 -7.00 -5.60 7.02
N ASN A 104 -6.08 -6.55 7.18
CA ASN A 104 -4.83 -6.79 6.42
C ASN A 104 -3.82 -5.63 6.18
N GLU A 105 -4.09 -4.42 6.63
CA GLU A 105 -3.16 -3.30 6.49
C GLU A 105 -1.92 -3.50 7.38
N LYS A 106 -0.76 -3.04 6.87
CA LYS A 106 0.52 -3.15 7.56
C LYS A 106 0.56 -2.16 8.72
N ILE A 107 0.66 -2.66 9.95
CA ILE A 107 0.71 -1.84 11.17
C ILE A 107 2.17 -1.72 11.60
N TYR A 108 2.64 -0.49 11.76
CA TYR A 108 3.99 -0.23 12.24
C TYR A 108 3.98 -0.15 13.76
N VAL A 109 4.90 -0.86 14.41
CA VAL A 109 4.96 -0.98 15.87
C VAL A 109 6.39 -0.72 16.33
N PRO A 110 6.63 0.06 17.39
CA PRO A 110 7.95 0.14 17.97
C PRO A 110 8.36 -1.19 18.60
N GLU A 111 9.67 -1.44 18.68
CA GLU A 111 10.23 -2.68 19.24
C GLU A 111 9.75 -2.97 20.67
N SER A 112 9.63 -1.92 21.51
CA SER A 112 9.10 -2.03 22.87
C SER A 112 7.64 -2.51 22.89
N SER A 113 6.78 -1.94 22.05
CA SER A 113 5.40 -2.37 21.93
C SER A 113 5.30 -3.80 21.43
N PHE A 114 6.13 -4.20 20.46
CA PHE A 114 6.13 -5.58 19.95
C PHE A 114 6.47 -6.61 21.05
N ARG A 115 7.47 -6.31 21.89
CA ARG A 115 7.86 -7.18 23.03
C ARG A 115 6.74 -7.31 24.08
N ASN A 116 5.90 -6.30 24.20
CA ASN A 116 4.78 -6.28 25.15
C ASN A 116 3.51 -6.94 24.59
N LEU A 117 3.50 -7.42 23.34
CA LEU A 117 2.33 -8.06 22.74
C LEU A 117 2.18 -9.52 23.18
N PRO A 118 0.92 -10.00 23.38
CA PRO A 118 0.66 -11.43 23.50
C PRO A 118 1.09 -12.17 22.21
N PRO A 119 1.73 -13.35 22.30
CA PRO A 119 2.18 -14.12 21.12
C PRO A 119 1.05 -14.41 20.12
N ASN A 120 -0.15 -14.68 20.63
CA ASN A 120 -1.34 -14.96 19.83
C ASN A 120 -1.82 -13.77 18.98
N VAL A 121 -1.47 -12.54 19.39
CA VAL A 121 -1.81 -11.28 18.73
C VAL A 121 -0.74 -10.95 17.69
N ALA A 122 0.54 -11.14 18.04
CA ALA A 122 1.67 -10.91 17.14
C ALA A 122 1.63 -11.77 15.86
N ILE A 123 1.17 -13.02 15.97
CA ILE A 123 1.08 -13.95 14.82
C ILE A 123 -0.09 -13.59 13.87
N LYS A 124 -1.15 -12.98 14.40
CA LYS A 124 -2.37 -12.68 13.64
C LYS A 124 -2.33 -11.34 12.91
N ALA A 125 -1.47 -10.42 13.32
CA ALA A 125 -1.36 -9.10 12.70
C ALA A 125 -0.22 -9.02 11.71
N ASN A 126 -0.45 -8.27 10.64
CA ASN A 126 0.57 -7.86 9.66
C ASN A 126 1.41 -6.71 10.25
N LEU A 127 2.31 -7.05 11.18
CA LEU A 127 3.12 -6.08 11.95
C LEU A 127 4.49 -5.84 11.30
N GLU A 128 4.93 -4.58 11.28
CA GLU A 128 6.31 -4.19 10.97
C GLU A 128 6.95 -3.53 12.18
N VAL A 129 8.03 -4.13 12.67
CA VAL A 129 8.76 -3.60 13.81
C VAL A 129 9.72 -2.51 13.34
N VAL A 130 9.62 -1.32 13.93
CA VAL A 130 10.45 -0.17 13.62
C VAL A 130 11.17 0.30 14.87
N ARG A 131 12.48 0.55 14.77
CA ARG A 131 13.28 1.11 15.86
C ARG A 131 13.52 2.60 15.63
N PRO A 132 12.86 3.51 16.36
CA PRO A 132 13.14 4.94 16.24
C PRO A 132 14.51 5.28 16.87
N PRO A 133 15.27 6.23 16.31
CA PRO A 133 16.47 6.76 16.95
C PRO A 133 16.13 7.47 18.27
N GLU A 134 16.98 7.33 19.28
CA GLU A 134 16.75 7.89 20.62
C GLU A 134 16.59 9.42 20.63
N SER A 135 17.18 10.11 19.65
CA SER A 135 17.04 11.56 19.46
C SER A 135 15.61 11.99 19.16
N GLU A 136 14.85 11.17 18.44
CA GLU A 136 13.43 11.43 18.14
C GLU A 136 12.54 11.05 19.32
N VAL A 137 12.87 9.96 20.04
CA VAL A 137 12.15 9.57 21.28
C VAL A 137 12.31 10.65 22.36
N ALA A 138 13.48 11.28 22.44
CA ALA A 138 13.77 12.36 23.37
C ALA A 138 12.85 13.59 23.22
N ARG A 139 12.24 13.80 22.04
CA ARG A 139 11.28 14.89 21.80
C ARG A 139 9.94 14.66 22.51
N PHE A 140 9.66 13.44 22.95
CA PHE A 140 8.41 13.02 23.57
C PHE A 140 8.58 12.59 25.04
N ARG A 141 9.60 13.13 25.75
CA ARG A 141 9.94 12.79 27.15
C ARG A 141 8.83 13.02 28.20
N GLY A 142 7.68 13.58 27.81
CA GLY A 142 6.53 13.84 28.69
C GLY A 142 5.45 12.75 28.73
N VAL A 143 5.65 11.64 28.02
CA VAL A 143 4.72 10.50 27.98
C VAL A 143 5.44 9.19 28.28
N ASP A 144 4.67 8.14 28.62
CA ASP A 144 5.20 6.79 28.84
C ASP A 144 6.18 6.38 27.72
N ARG A 145 7.28 5.74 28.09
CA ARG A 145 8.36 5.35 27.15
C ARG A 145 7.88 4.64 25.89
N GLU A 146 6.99 3.66 26.06
CA GLU A 146 6.41 2.90 24.94
C GLU A 146 5.66 3.80 23.94
N LEU A 147 4.92 4.76 24.49
CA LEU A 147 4.11 5.67 23.71
C LEU A 147 4.97 6.78 23.08
N ALA A 148 6.02 7.22 23.76
CA ALA A 148 7.04 8.11 23.20
C ALA A 148 7.71 7.47 21.97
N GLU A 149 8.03 6.17 22.06
CA GLU A 149 8.57 5.40 20.93
C GLU A 149 7.55 5.27 19.80
N ALA A 150 6.27 5.01 20.10
CA ALA A 150 5.21 4.94 19.09
C ALA A 150 4.98 6.31 18.39
N LEU A 151 5.02 7.42 19.14
CA LEU A 151 4.92 8.78 18.59
C LEU A 151 6.14 9.13 17.72
N ALA A 152 7.34 8.72 18.13
CA ALA A 152 8.55 8.91 17.34
C ALA A 152 8.48 8.15 16.01
N VAL A 153 8.03 6.88 16.02
CA VAL A 153 7.79 6.09 14.81
C VAL A 153 6.73 6.77 13.93
N ALA A 154 5.63 7.26 14.52
CA ALA A 154 4.59 7.98 13.79
C ALA A 154 5.12 9.26 13.13
N SER A 155 6.00 10.00 13.80
CA SER A 155 6.63 11.20 13.27
C SER A 155 7.56 10.89 12.08
N ILE A 156 8.45 9.91 12.24
CA ILE A 156 9.42 9.49 11.21
C ILE A 156 8.72 9.00 9.95
N LEU A 157 7.69 8.17 10.15
CA LEU A 157 6.94 7.58 9.05
C LEU A 157 5.93 8.55 8.43
N LYS A 158 5.73 9.74 9.03
CA LYS A 158 4.64 10.67 8.68
C LYS A 158 3.29 9.96 8.71
N ALA A 159 3.08 9.15 9.74
CA ALA A 159 1.86 8.39 9.95
C ALA A 159 0.68 9.32 10.20
N LYS A 160 -0.47 8.99 9.64
CA LYS A 160 -1.70 9.79 9.82
C LYS A 160 -2.36 9.50 11.16
N TYR A 161 -2.24 8.26 11.63
CA TYR A 161 -2.91 7.76 12.82
C TYR A 161 -1.94 7.05 13.76
N LEU A 162 -2.04 7.38 15.04
CA LEU A 162 -1.52 6.58 16.14
C LEU A 162 -2.71 5.95 16.87
N ILE A 163 -2.75 4.62 16.94
CA ILE A 163 -3.80 3.89 17.65
C ILE A 163 -3.30 3.54 19.05
N THR A 164 -3.99 4.02 20.07
CA THR A 164 -3.69 3.72 21.48
C THR A 164 -4.96 3.77 22.33
N GLN A 165 -5.03 2.93 23.36
CA GLN A 165 -6.08 3.02 24.38
C GLN A 165 -5.79 4.10 25.43
N LYS A 166 -4.55 4.61 25.49
CA LYS A 166 -4.13 5.62 26.47
C LYS A 166 -4.83 6.94 26.17
N LYS A 167 -5.39 7.58 27.21
CA LYS A 167 -6.05 8.88 27.09
C LYS A 167 -5.01 9.97 26.88
N ILE A 168 -4.77 10.33 25.63
CA ILE A 168 -4.00 11.50 25.23
C ILE A 168 -4.85 12.33 24.28
N GLY A 169 -4.64 13.65 24.28
CA GLY A 169 -5.39 14.59 23.45
C GLY A 169 -5.49 14.14 21.98
N ASN A 170 -6.49 14.64 21.26
CA ASN A 170 -6.87 14.12 19.93
C ASN A 170 -5.79 14.29 18.84
N LYS A 171 -4.72 15.07 19.09
CA LYS A 171 -3.64 15.34 18.14
C LYS A 171 -2.34 15.67 18.87
N VAL A 172 -1.24 15.02 18.49
CA VAL A 172 0.11 15.32 19.00
C VAL A 172 1.04 15.48 17.79
N ASN A 173 1.69 16.65 17.66
CA ASN A 173 2.63 16.97 16.57
C ASN A 173 2.15 16.56 15.15
N GLY A 174 0.88 16.81 14.84
CA GLY A 174 0.33 16.50 13.51
C GLY A 174 -0.26 15.10 13.35
N VAL A 175 0.06 14.17 14.25
CA VAL A 175 -0.46 12.80 14.26
C VAL A 175 -1.82 12.77 14.96
N LYS A 176 -2.83 12.20 14.32
CA LYS A 176 -4.17 12.04 14.91
C LYS A 176 -4.17 10.80 15.81
N ILE A 177 -4.55 10.97 17.07
CA ILE A 177 -4.62 9.85 18.02
C ILE A 177 -6.03 9.27 17.96
N VAL A 178 -6.12 7.97 17.73
CA VAL A 178 -7.39 7.26 17.59
C VAL A 178 -7.47 6.17 18.64
N ASN A 179 -8.57 6.17 19.39
CA ASN A 179 -8.84 5.07 20.31
C ASN A 179 -9.31 3.86 19.49
N PRO A 180 -8.77 2.65 19.71
CA PRO A 180 -9.17 1.46 18.97
C PRO A 180 -10.68 1.16 19.05
N ASN A 181 -11.38 1.60 20.09
CA ASN A 181 -12.84 1.46 20.24
C ASN A 181 -13.65 2.52 19.48
N LYS A 182 -13.00 3.57 18.97
CA LYS A 182 -13.60 4.66 18.17
C LYS A 182 -13.27 4.54 16.68
N ILE A 183 -12.59 3.47 16.26
CA ILE A 183 -12.44 3.10 14.85
C ILE A 183 -13.78 2.44 14.45
N LEU A 184 -14.79 3.29 14.29
CA LEU A 184 -16.15 3.05 13.78
C LEU A 184 -16.47 4.19 12.80
#